data_AF-A0A0D8FPQ6-F1
#
_entry.id   AF-A0A0D8FPQ6-F1
#
_cell.length_a   1.000
_cell.length_b   1.000
_cell.length_c   1.000
_cell.angle_alpha   90.00
_cell.angle_beta   90.00
_cell.angle_gamma   90.00
#
_symmetry.space_group_name_H-M   'P 1'
#
loop_
_entity.id
_entity.type
_entity.pdbx_description
1 polymer ?
#
loop_
_entity_poly.entity_id
_entity_poly.type
_entity_poly.pdbx_seq_one_letter_code
_entity_poly.pdbx_strand_id
1 'polypeptide(L)'
;MSYSKGGSLVELIDLQSFGRPVRLIWHKRRWECKDENCSSASWSDVDTRIAAPRLKLTDRAARFATRVVGRDGRSVSSVARELDCDWHTINDAVIAYGTPLVEDPNRFDKVRALGLDETLFYREGRYRTQKWSTSIVDVMSATLLDVVPGKGGAEPKKWIASQPREWRDDIKWGTLDLAGSYRAVFKEALLTFMWIDLAWI
;
A
#
# COMPACT_ATOMS: atom_id res chain seq x y z
N MET A 1 -2.26 17.95 36.53
CA MET A 1 -1.29 18.94 36.01
C MET A 1 -0.09 18.19 35.44
N SER A 2 0.36 18.51 34.23
CA SER A 2 1.48 17.82 33.56
C SER A 2 2.79 18.60 33.74
N TYR A 3 3.89 17.87 33.92
CA TYR A 3 5.22 18.45 34.11
C TYR A 3 6.21 17.83 33.12
N SER A 4 7.17 18.61 32.62
CA SER A 4 8.27 18.05 31.83
C SER A 4 9.24 17.34 32.77
N LYS A 5 9.59 16.08 32.47
CA LYS A 5 10.56 15.30 33.26
C LYS A 5 11.90 15.04 32.55
N GLY A 6 12.13 15.74 31.44
CA GLY A 6 13.30 15.56 30.57
C GLY A 6 12.90 15.34 29.11
N GLY A 7 13.82 14.81 28.31
CA GLY A 7 13.59 14.54 26.90
C GLY A 7 14.62 13.59 26.30
N SER A 8 14.39 13.18 25.07
CA SER A 8 15.33 12.39 24.28
C SER A 8 15.61 13.08 22.94
N LEU A 9 16.85 12.98 22.46
CA LEU A 9 17.18 13.34 21.10
C LEU A 9 16.82 12.17 20.19
N VAL A 10 16.01 12.43 19.18
CA VAL A 10 15.62 11.45 18.17
C VAL A 10 16.17 11.91 16.84
N GLU A 11 17.08 11.15 16.26
CA GLU A 11 17.55 11.38 14.90
C GLU A 11 16.51 10.85 13.90
N LEU A 12 16.16 11.70 12.93
CA LEU A 12 15.24 11.39 11.84
C LEU A 12 15.96 11.60 10.51
N ILE A 13 15.72 10.70 9.57
CA ILE A 13 16.15 10.81 8.17
C ILE A 13 15.24 11.80 7.46
N ASP A 14 15.85 12.73 6.73
CA ASP A 14 15.13 13.75 5.99
C ASP A 14 15.51 13.75 4.51
N LEU A 15 14.81 14.56 3.72
CA LEU A 15 15.14 14.77 2.31
C LEU A 15 16.56 15.31 2.14
N GLN A 16 17.22 14.90 1.06
CA GLN A 16 18.53 15.42 0.72
C GLN A 16 18.50 16.95 0.58
N SER A 17 19.61 17.58 0.95
CA SER A 17 19.87 19.00 0.69
C SER A 17 21.13 19.09 -0.16
N PHE A 18 21.01 19.68 -1.35
CA PHE A 18 22.11 19.79 -2.32
C PHE A 18 22.81 18.45 -2.62
N GLY A 19 22.03 17.37 -2.77
CA GLY A 19 22.52 16.03 -3.06
C GLY A 19 23.21 15.33 -1.88
N ARG A 20 23.11 15.89 -0.66
CA ARG A 20 23.69 15.31 0.56
C ARG A 20 22.59 14.79 1.48
N PRO A 21 22.77 13.62 2.13
CA PRO A 21 21.87 13.15 3.16
C PRO A 21 21.73 14.15 4.31
N VAL A 22 20.51 14.28 4.85
CA VAL A 22 20.20 15.17 5.97
C VAL A 22 19.62 14.37 7.11
N ARG A 23 20.01 14.75 8.33
CA ARG A 23 19.43 14.26 9.59
C ARG A 23 18.79 15.41 10.35
N LEU A 24 17.56 15.21 10.79
CA LEU A 24 16.86 16.12 11.69
C LEU A 24 16.97 15.57 13.11
N ILE A 25 17.47 16.38 14.05
CA ILE A 25 17.50 16.02 15.46
C ILE A 25 16.27 16.60 16.15
N TRP A 26 15.33 15.73 16.51
CA TRP A 26 14.14 16.12 17.25
C TRP A 26 14.39 16.04 18.76
N HIS A 27 14.34 17.20 19.41
CA HIS A 27 14.35 17.33 20.86
C HIS A 27 12.98 16.99 21.44
N LYS A 28 12.73 15.69 21.63
CA LYS A 28 11.42 15.17 22.04
C LYS A 28 11.27 15.27 23.55
N ARG A 29 10.29 16.04 24.05
CA ARG A 29 10.07 16.16 25.49
C ARG A 29 9.30 14.96 26.02
N ARG A 30 9.57 14.61 27.28
CA ARG A 30 8.79 13.64 28.04
C ARG A 30 8.05 14.37 29.16
N TRP A 31 6.78 14.03 29.29
CA TRP A 31 5.85 14.56 30.26
C TRP A 31 5.51 13.50 31.30
N GLU A 32 5.14 13.96 32.48
CA GLU A 32 4.54 13.13 33.53
C GLU A 32 3.30 13.78 34.14
N CYS A 33 2.43 12.91 34.62
CA CYS A 33 1.29 13.26 35.45
C CYS A 33 1.65 12.88 36.89
N LYS A 34 1.64 13.86 37.81
CA LYS A 34 1.94 13.62 39.23
C LYS A 34 0.72 13.26 40.07
N ASP A 35 -0.44 13.15 39.44
CA ASP A 35 -1.68 12.74 40.11
C ASP A 35 -1.67 11.21 40.27
N GLU A 36 -1.89 10.73 41.50
CA GLU A 36 -1.90 9.30 41.82
C GLU A 36 -3.04 8.54 41.12
N ASN A 37 -4.10 9.23 40.72
CA ASN A 37 -5.24 8.66 40.00
C ASN A 37 -5.06 8.69 38.47
N CYS A 38 -3.90 9.09 37.98
CA CYS A 38 -3.65 9.24 36.55
C CYS A 38 -3.37 7.89 35.89
N SER A 39 -4.16 7.52 34.87
CA SER A 39 -4.01 6.25 34.15
C SER A 39 -2.71 6.13 33.34
N SER A 40 -2.03 7.24 33.07
CA SER A 40 -0.73 7.27 32.41
C SER A 40 0.23 8.21 33.13
N ALA A 41 1.18 7.61 33.85
CA ALA A 41 2.17 8.34 34.63
C ALA A 41 3.19 9.12 33.77
N SER A 42 3.45 8.71 32.51
CA SER A 42 4.33 9.46 31.61
C SER A 42 4.09 9.19 30.12
N TRP A 43 4.30 10.21 29.29
CA TRP A 43 4.21 10.12 27.83
C TRP A 43 5.27 11.02 27.17
N SER A 44 5.55 10.81 25.89
CA SER A 44 6.46 11.67 25.12
C SER A 44 5.67 12.56 24.17
N ASP A 45 6.25 13.68 23.75
CA ASP A 45 5.70 14.52 22.69
C ASP A 45 5.34 13.69 21.45
N VAL A 46 4.23 14.00 20.82
CA VAL A 46 3.85 13.45 19.52
C VAL A 46 3.50 14.62 18.64
N ASP A 47 4.27 14.83 17.58
CA ASP A 47 3.95 15.80 16.54
C ASP A 47 4.10 15.11 15.18
N THR A 48 2.97 14.72 14.61
CA THR A 48 2.90 14.03 13.33
C THR A 48 3.32 14.90 12.14
N ARG A 49 3.43 16.22 12.34
CA ARG A 49 4.00 17.13 11.33
C ARG A 49 5.52 17.01 11.24
N ILE A 50 6.17 16.51 12.30
CA ILE A 50 7.61 16.24 12.33
C ILE A 50 7.88 14.82 11.84
N ALA A 51 7.29 13.82 12.49
CA ALA A 51 7.43 12.41 12.14
C ALA A 51 6.26 11.58 12.70
N ALA A 52 5.86 10.54 11.98
CA ALA A 52 4.90 9.58 12.49
C ALA A 52 5.49 8.75 13.65
N PRO A 53 4.67 8.28 14.61
CA PRO A 53 5.16 7.46 15.72
C PRO A 53 5.94 6.23 15.26
N ARG A 54 7.11 5.98 15.87
CA ARG A 54 8.01 4.83 15.63
C ARG A 54 8.70 4.79 14.27
N LEU A 55 8.37 5.69 13.34
CA LEU A 55 9.12 5.82 12.10
C LEU A 55 10.39 6.63 12.31
N LYS A 56 11.36 6.40 11.42
CA LYS A 56 12.67 7.07 11.44
C LYS A 56 12.80 8.18 10.40
N LEU A 57 11.76 8.44 9.60
CA LEU A 57 11.74 9.52 8.63
C LEU A 57 10.96 10.71 9.16
N THR A 58 11.34 11.92 8.73
CA THR A 58 10.45 13.07 8.82
C THR A 58 9.17 12.82 8.02
N ASP A 59 8.05 13.47 8.38
CA ASP A 59 6.77 13.32 7.67
C ASP A 59 6.91 13.62 6.17
N ARG A 60 7.66 14.68 5.83
CA ARG A 60 7.93 15.04 4.43
C ARG A 60 8.76 14.00 3.69
N ALA A 61 9.77 13.40 4.34
CA ALA A 61 10.59 12.37 3.72
C ALA A 61 9.80 11.07 3.54
N ALA A 62 8.94 10.71 4.50
CA ALA A 62 8.08 9.55 4.40
C ALA A 62 7.07 9.69 3.24
N ARG A 63 6.39 10.85 3.12
CA ARG A 63 5.49 11.14 1.99
C ARG A 63 6.22 11.10 0.65
N PHE A 64 7.44 11.66 0.59
CA PHE A 64 8.27 11.57 -0.60
C PHE A 64 8.57 10.12 -0.96
N ALA A 65 9.04 9.31 -0.01
CA ALA A 65 9.35 7.91 -0.20
C ALA A 65 8.14 7.12 -0.74
N THR A 66 6.97 7.29 -0.12
CA THR A 66 5.71 6.66 -0.58
C THR A 66 5.34 7.07 -1.99
N ARG A 67 5.46 8.36 -2.34
CA ARG A 67 5.16 8.83 -3.69
C ARG A 67 6.12 8.24 -4.72
N VAL A 68 7.43 8.29 -4.49
CA VAL A 68 8.39 7.84 -5.51
C VAL A 68 8.40 6.32 -5.67
N VAL A 69 8.13 5.57 -4.60
CA VAL A 69 8.01 4.11 -4.67
C VAL A 69 6.68 3.73 -5.34
N GLY A 70 5.57 4.32 -4.90
CA GLY A 70 4.23 3.95 -5.39
C GLY A 70 3.91 4.50 -6.79
N ARG A 71 4.14 5.79 -7.02
CA ARG A 71 3.78 6.47 -8.27
C ARG A 71 4.87 6.37 -9.34
N ASP A 72 6.12 6.60 -8.95
CA ASP A 72 7.24 6.65 -9.91
C ASP A 72 7.88 5.26 -10.13
N GLY A 73 7.40 4.23 -9.42
CA GLY A 73 7.88 2.85 -9.56
C GLY A 73 9.32 2.62 -9.12
N ARG A 74 9.90 3.54 -8.33
CA ARG A 74 11.29 3.40 -7.87
C ARG A 74 11.41 2.28 -6.86
N SER A 75 12.47 1.48 -6.97
CA SER A 75 12.75 0.46 -5.96
C SER A 75 13.02 1.10 -4.60
N VAL A 76 12.49 0.48 -3.54
CA VAL A 76 12.76 0.86 -2.14
C VAL A 76 14.27 0.97 -1.88
N SER A 77 15.07 0.05 -2.41
CA SER A 77 16.53 0.06 -2.30
C SER A 77 17.19 1.28 -2.97
N SER A 78 16.62 1.82 -4.04
CA SER A 78 17.13 3.05 -4.67
C SER A 78 16.90 4.26 -3.76
N VAL A 79 15.71 4.36 -3.18
CA VAL A 79 15.35 5.46 -2.25
C VAL A 79 16.14 5.36 -0.95
N ALA A 80 16.36 4.16 -0.43
CA ALA A 80 17.17 3.93 0.76
C ALA A 80 18.62 4.41 0.57
N ARG A 81 19.22 4.11 -0.59
CA ARG A 81 20.56 4.64 -0.94
C ARG A 81 20.58 6.15 -1.11
N GLU A 82 19.53 6.74 -1.70
CA GLU A 82 19.42 8.19 -1.83
C GLU A 82 19.35 8.87 -0.46
N LEU A 83 18.56 8.36 0.47
CA LEU A 83 18.40 8.95 1.80
C LEU A 83 19.44 8.47 2.84
N ASP A 84 20.42 7.68 2.39
CA ASP A 84 21.49 7.08 3.20
C ASP A 84 20.94 6.33 4.41
N CYS A 85 20.02 5.39 4.19
CA CYS A 85 19.43 4.58 5.25
C CYS A 85 19.19 3.13 4.82
N ASP A 86 18.73 2.32 5.76
CA ASP A 86 18.43 0.92 5.48
C ASP A 86 17.09 0.75 4.74
N TRP A 87 16.98 -0.37 4.04
CA TRP A 87 15.79 -0.72 3.25
C TRP A 87 14.52 -0.77 4.10
N HIS A 88 14.59 -1.33 5.32
CA HIS A 88 13.42 -1.47 6.19
C HIS A 88 12.90 -0.10 6.62
N THR A 89 13.78 0.85 6.88
CA THR A 89 13.41 2.22 7.23
C THR A 89 12.57 2.91 6.15
N ILE A 90 12.91 2.72 4.87
CA ILE A 90 12.05 3.21 3.77
C ILE A 90 10.77 2.38 3.66
N ASN A 91 10.89 1.05 3.71
CA ASN A 91 9.74 0.15 3.54
C ASN A 91 8.67 0.36 4.61
N ASP A 92 9.05 0.55 5.87
CA ASP A 92 8.14 0.82 6.99
C ASP A 92 7.39 2.14 6.76
N ALA A 93 8.06 3.17 6.24
CA ALA A 93 7.43 4.43 5.88
C ALA A 93 6.46 4.27 4.69
N VAL A 94 6.86 3.53 3.66
CA VAL A 94 6.01 3.24 2.50
C VAL A 94 4.76 2.47 2.93
N ILE A 95 4.88 1.46 3.79
CA ILE A 95 3.73 0.72 4.33
C ILE A 95 2.84 1.67 5.14
N ALA A 96 3.42 2.39 6.12
CA ALA A 96 2.65 3.23 7.02
C ALA A 96 1.85 4.34 6.30
N TYR A 97 2.45 4.98 5.29
CA TYR A 97 1.80 6.05 4.53
C TYR A 97 1.04 5.55 3.30
N GLY A 98 1.42 4.39 2.76
CA GLY A 98 0.83 3.80 1.56
C GLY A 98 -0.42 2.98 1.85
N THR A 99 -0.47 2.25 2.97
CA THR A 99 -1.65 1.46 3.35
C THR A 99 -2.93 2.30 3.38
N PRO A 100 -2.99 3.50 4.00
CA PRO A 100 -4.21 4.31 3.95
C PRO A 100 -4.64 4.71 2.53
N LEU A 101 -3.71 4.81 1.57
CA LEU A 101 -4.02 5.13 0.17
C LEU A 101 -4.57 3.90 -0.59
N VAL A 102 -4.05 2.71 -0.26
CA VAL A 102 -4.50 1.43 -0.83
C VAL A 102 -5.81 0.96 -0.19
N GLU A 103 -6.07 1.32 1.05
CA GLU A 103 -7.32 0.97 1.75
C GLU A 103 -8.43 2.03 1.56
N ASP A 104 -8.14 3.15 0.89
CA ASP A 104 -9.17 4.16 0.60
C ASP A 104 -10.22 3.56 -0.34
N PRO A 105 -11.50 3.45 0.09
CA PRO A 105 -12.57 2.90 -0.75
C PRO A 105 -12.83 3.73 -2.01
N ASN A 106 -12.36 4.99 -2.07
CA ASN A 106 -12.49 5.88 -3.22
C ASN A 106 -11.19 5.98 -4.04
N ARG A 107 -10.24 5.05 -3.86
CA ARG A 107 -8.95 5.09 -4.58
C ARG A 107 -9.03 4.83 -6.09
N PHE A 108 -10.17 4.36 -6.58
CA PHE A 108 -10.46 4.20 -7.99
C PHE A 108 -11.83 4.77 -8.34
N ASP A 109 -11.92 5.38 -9.52
CA ASP A 109 -13.16 5.91 -10.09
C ASP A 109 -14.06 4.77 -10.62
N LYS A 110 -15.05 5.13 -11.44
CA LYS A 110 -15.96 4.16 -12.07
C LYS A 110 -15.20 3.19 -12.99
N VAL A 111 -15.16 1.92 -12.60
CA VAL A 111 -14.58 0.83 -13.39
C VAL A 111 -15.66 0.22 -14.29
N ARG A 112 -15.39 0.12 -15.59
CA ARG A 112 -16.31 -0.49 -16.57
C ARG A 112 -15.80 -1.77 -17.21
N ALA A 113 -14.49 -2.01 -17.16
CA ALA A 113 -13.87 -3.18 -17.76
C ALA A 113 -12.82 -3.75 -16.82
N LEU A 114 -12.96 -5.02 -16.45
CA LEU A 114 -11.98 -5.70 -15.60
C LEU A 114 -11.06 -6.61 -16.40
N GLY A 115 -9.78 -6.61 -16.05
CA GLY A 115 -8.82 -7.61 -16.50
C GLY A 115 -8.31 -8.43 -15.32
N LEU A 116 -7.99 -9.69 -15.60
CA LEU A 116 -7.34 -10.58 -14.65
C LEU A 116 -6.05 -11.09 -15.28
N ASP A 117 -4.93 -10.98 -14.56
CA ASP A 117 -3.62 -11.46 -15.01
C ASP A 117 -2.94 -12.30 -13.94
N GLU A 118 -2.40 -13.45 -14.34
CA GLU A 118 -1.70 -14.38 -13.45
C GLU A 118 -0.19 -14.19 -13.54
N THR A 119 0.44 -13.90 -12.41
CA THR A 119 1.90 -13.81 -12.33
C THR A 119 2.44 -14.83 -11.34
N LEU A 120 3.43 -15.60 -11.77
CA LEU A 120 4.24 -16.40 -10.85
C LEU A 120 5.09 -15.44 -10.00
N PHE A 121 4.64 -15.19 -8.77
CA PHE A 121 5.23 -14.19 -7.88
C PHE A 121 6.59 -14.62 -7.33
N TYR A 122 6.66 -15.80 -6.70
CA TYR A 122 7.93 -16.37 -6.24
C TYR A 122 7.87 -17.90 -6.12
N ARG A 123 9.02 -18.50 -5.82
CA ARG A 123 9.13 -19.94 -5.52
C ARG A 123 9.58 -20.10 -4.08
N GLU A 124 8.81 -20.86 -3.30
CA GLU A 124 9.01 -21.01 -1.86
C GLU A 124 9.67 -22.35 -1.51
N GLY A 125 10.63 -22.29 -0.58
CA GLY A 125 11.24 -23.46 0.04
C GLY A 125 12.12 -24.30 -0.89
N ARG A 126 12.64 -25.40 -0.32
CA ARG A 126 13.57 -26.32 -1.00
C ARG A 126 13.01 -26.89 -2.31
N TYR A 127 11.72 -27.20 -2.33
CA TYR A 127 11.05 -27.80 -3.48
C TYR A 127 10.53 -26.77 -4.49
N ARG A 128 10.85 -25.48 -4.29
CA ARG A 128 10.51 -24.39 -5.21
C ARG A 128 9.00 -24.33 -5.51
N THR A 129 8.18 -24.52 -4.49
CA THR A 129 6.71 -24.47 -4.59
C THR A 129 6.31 -23.15 -5.21
N GLN A 130 5.61 -23.20 -6.34
CA GLN A 130 5.21 -22.01 -7.08
C GLN A 130 4.12 -21.25 -6.31
N LYS A 131 4.38 -19.98 -6.04
CA LYS A 131 3.42 -19.05 -5.45
C LYS A 131 2.99 -18.06 -6.51
N TRP A 132 1.71 -18.11 -6.83
CA TRP A 132 1.09 -17.29 -7.85
C TRP A 132 0.35 -16.12 -7.19
N SER A 133 0.17 -15.05 -7.95
CA SER A 133 -0.70 -13.93 -7.63
C SER A 133 -1.55 -13.60 -8.85
N THR A 134 -2.80 -13.19 -8.62
CA THR A 134 -3.68 -12.69 -9.68
C THR A 134 -3.90 -11.20 -9.48
N SER A 135 -3.52 -10.41 -10.47
CA SER A 135 -3.78 -8.96 -10.53
C SER A 135 -5.18 -8.72 -11.07
N ILE A 136 -5.91 -7.80 -10.44
CA ILE A 136 -7.23 -7.33 -10.87
C ILE A 136 -7.05 -5.90 -11.35
N VAL A 137 -7.32 -5.63 -12.62
CA VAL A 137 -7.01 -4.34 -13.26
C VAL A 137 -8.26 -3.74 -13.88
N ASP A 138 -8.37 -2.41 -13.86
CA ASP A 138 -9.21 -1.70 -14.81
C ASP A 138 -8.42 -1.52 -16.11
N VAL A 139 -8.85 -2.23 -17.14
CA VAL A 139 -8.14 -2.23 -18.43
C VAL A 139 -8.32 -0.94 -19.21
N MET A 140 -9.36 -0.16 -18.93
CA MET A 140 -9.61 1.10 -19.63
C MET A 140 -8.65 2.20 -19.16
N SER A 141 -8.38 2.26 -17.85
CA SER A 141 -7.48 3.25 -17.26
C SER A 141 -6.06 2.73 -17.03
N ALA A 142 -5.80 1.45 -17.33
CA ALA A 142 -4.55 0.75 -17.00
C ALA A 142 -4.20 0.85 -15.50
N THR A 143 -5.22 0.76 -14.64
CA THR A 143 -5.08 0.92 -13.18
C THR A 143 -5.13 -0.44 -12.49
N LEU A 144 -4.17 -0.72 -11.61
CA LEU A 144 -4.23 -1.88 -10.73
C LEU A 144 -5.22 -1.62 -9.60
N LEU A 145 -6.26 -2.46 -9.52
CA LEU A 145 -7.28 -2.38 -8.47
C LEU A 145 -6.85 -3.19 -7.25
N ASP A 146 -6.44 -4.44 -7.45
CA ASP A 146 -5.96 -5.28 -6.35
C ASP A 146 -5.08 -6.44 -6.83
N VAL A 147 -4.42 -7.13 -5.89
CA VAL A 147 -3.66 -8.34 -6.12
C VAL A 147 -4.07 -9.38 -5.09
N VAL A 148 -4.62 -10.49 -5.56
CA VAL A 148 -5.09 -11.60 -4.72
C VAL A 148 -4.18 -12.83 -4.85
N PRO A 149 -4.07 -13.67 -3.80
CA PRO A 149 -3.17 -14.81 -3.84
C PRO A 149 -3.69 -15.92 -4.77
N GLY A 150 -2.76 -16.69 -5.33
CA GLY A 150 -3.04 -17.89 -6.11
C GLY A 150 -3.21 -17.64 -7.60
N LYS A 151 -3.50 -18.74 -8.28
CA LYS A 151 -3.87 -18.79 -9.70
C LYS A 151 -5.30 -19.29 -9.84
N GLY A 152 -6.01 -18.84 -10.86
CA GLY A 152 -7.40 -19.17 -11.11
C GLY A 152 -8.41 -18.21 -10.49
N GLY A 153 -9.68 -18.56 -10.65
CA GLY A 153 -10.78 -17.61 -10.49
C GLY A 153 -11.33 -17.43 -9.07
N ALA A 154 -11.01 -18.31 -8.12
CA ALA A 154 -11.69 -18.34 -6.81
C ALA A 154 -11.49 -17.06 -5.98
N GLU A 155 -10.23 -16.64 -5.80
CA GLU A 155 -9.91 -15.43 -5.03
C GLU A 155 -10.37 -14.14 -5.74
N PRO A 156 -10.16 -13.97 -7.07
CA PRO A 156 -10.73 -12.83 -7.79
C PRO A 156 -12.25 -12.76 -7.71
N LYS A 157 -12.95 -13.91 -7.82
CA LYS A 157 -14.41 -13.97 -7.65
C LYS A 157 -14.84 -13.48 -6.27
N LYS A 158 -14.16 -13.93 -5.22
CA LYS A 158 -14.42 -13.50 -3.84
C LYS A 158 -14.20 -12.00 -3.67
N TRP A 159 -13.12 -11.48 -4.24
CA TRP A 159 -12.82 -10.05 -4.21
C TRP A 159 -13.85 -9.21 -4.96
N ILE A 160 -14.27 -9.63 -6.16
CA ILE A 160 -15.32 -8.94 -6.92
C ILE A 160 -16.62 -8.96 -6.11
N ALA A 161 -16.99 -10.13 -5.56
CA ALA A 161 -18.22 -10.28 -4.78
C ALA A 161 -18.25 -9.44 -3.49
N SER A 162 -17.10 -9.09 -2.91
CA SER A 162 -17.04 -8.17 -1.77
C SER A 162 -17.21 -6.69 -2.14
N GLN A 163 -17.17 -6.34 -3.43
CA GLN A 163 -17.37 -4.96 -3.87
C GLN A 163 -18.86 -4.55 -3.81
N PRO A 164 -19.14 -3.24 -3.61
CA PRO A 164 -20.50 -2.71 -3.62
C PRO A 164 -21.27 -3.15 -4.86
N ARG A 165 -22.56 -3.44 -4.68
CA ARG A 165 -23.41 -3.91 -5.79
C ARG A 165 -23.47 -2.91 -6.94
N GLU A 166 -23.60 -1.62 -6.63
CA GLU A 166 -23.64 -0.55 -7.64
C GLU A 166 -22.38 -0.53 -8.51
N TRP A 167 -21.21 -0.72 -7.90
CA TRP A 167 -19.95 -0.82 -8.62
C TRP A 167 -19.91 -2.06 -9.53
N ARG A 168 -20.39 -3.21 -9.04
CA ARG A 168 -20.45 -4.44 -9.85
C ARG A 168 -21.41 -4.32 -11.03
N ASP A 169 -22.56 -3.70 -10.83
CA ASP A 169 -23.58 -3.50 -11.86
C ASP A 169 -23.08 -2.55 -12.97
N ASP A 170 -22.10 -1.70 -12.69
CA ASP A 170 -21.43 -0.81 -13.64
C ASP A 170 -20.38 -1.49 -14.54
N ILE A 171 -19.86 -2.67 -14.15
CA ILE A 171 -18.90 -3.41 -14.97
C ILE A 171 -19.62 -4.04 -16.17
N LYS A 172 -19.16 -3.68 -17.37
CA LYS A 172 -19.75 -4.14 -18.64
C LYS A 172 -18.88 -5.15 -19.37
N TRP A 173 -17.57 -5.05 -19.20
CA TRP A 173 -16.59 -5.82 -19.96
C TRP A 173 -15.62 -6.54 -19.03
N GLY A 174 -15.08 -7.64 -19.52
CA GLY A 174 -14.08 -8.44 -18.83
C GLY A 174 -13.13 -8.97 -19.87
N THR A 175 -11.85 -8.67 -19.71
CA THR A 175 -10.78 -9.15 -20.58
C THR A 175 -10.10 -10.33 -19.90
N LEU A 176 -9.98 -11.42 -20.62
CA LEU A 176 -9.39 -12.65 -20.15
C LEU A 176 -8.37 -13.12 -21.16
N ASP A 177 -7.22 -13.60 -20.67
CA ASP A 177 -6.47 -14.58 -21.45
C ASP A 177 -7.27 -15.91 -21.46
N LEU A 178 -7.10 -16.73 -22.50
CA LEU A 178 -7.98 -17.83 -22.93
C LEU A 178 -8.20 -19.00 -21.93
N ALA A 179 -7.86 -18.84 -20.64
CA ALA A 179 -8.07 -19.81 -19.58
C ALA A 179 -9.54 -19.88 -19.11
N GLY A 180 -10.16 -21.05 -19.27
CA GLY A 180 -11.58 -21.28 -18.95
C GLY A 180 -11.98 -21.07 -17.48
N SER A 181 -11.03 -21.09 -16.53
CA SER A 181 -11.26 -20.85 -15.10
C SER A 181 -11.78 -19.45 -14.79
N TYR A 182 -11.43 -18.45 -15.60
CA TYR A 182 -11.85 -17.08 -15.37
C TYR A 182 -13.21 -16.72 -15.99
N ARG A 183 -13.66 -17.49 -16.99
CA ARG A 183 -15.00 -17.35 -17.56
C ARG A 183 -16.09 -17.53 -16.49
N ALA A 184 -15.87 -18.44 -15.53
CA ALA A 184 -16.79 -18.68 -14.43
C ALA A 184 -16.87 -17.48 -13.47
N VAL A 185 -15.75 -16.78 -13.24
CA VAL A 185 -15.70 -15.59 -12.36
C VAL A 185 -16.67 -14.52 -12.83
N PHE A 186 -16.57 -14.12 -14.09
CA PHE A 186 -17.40 -13.07 -14.64
C PHE A 186 -18.89 -13.45 -14.71
N LYS A 187 -19.20 -14.70 -15.10
CA LYS A 187 -20.58 -15.20 -15.14
C LYS A 187 -21.26 -15.26 -13.77
N GLU A 188 -20.50 -15.60 -12.73
CA GLU A 188 -21.07 -15.86 -11.42
C GLU A 188 -21.01 -14.63 -10.50
N ALA A 189 -20.12 -13.67 -10.77
CA ALA A 189 -19.96 -12.46 -9.97
C ALA A 189 -20.68 -11.22 -10.53
N LEU A 190 -20.93 -11.14 -11.85
CA LEU A 190 -21.54 -9.99 -12.52
C LEU A 190 -22.87 -10.36 -13.20
N LEU A 191 -23.95 -9.69 -12.81
CA LEU A 191 -25.31 -10.00 -13.26
C LEU A 191 -25.72 -9.33 -14.59
N THR A 192 -24.93 -8.38 -15.12
CA THR A 192 -25.30 -7.57 -16.30
C THR A 192 -24.11 -7.40 -17.25
N PHE A 193 -23.63 -8.50 -17.81
CA PHE A 193 -22.39 -8.55 -18.58
C PHE A 193 -22.63 -8.79 -20.08
N MET A 194 -21.97 -8.01 -20.95
CA MET A 194 -22.04 -8.14 -22.41
C MET A 194 -20.63 -8.39 -22.96
N TRP A 195 -20.48 -9.24 -23.98
CA TRP A 195 -19.18 -9.84 -24.35
C TRP A 195 -18.52 -9.15 -25.53
N ILE A 196 -17.19 -9.02 -25.48
CA ILE A 196 -16.32 -8.85 -26.66
C ILE A 196 -15.20 -9.89 -26.54
N ASP A 197 -15.19 -10.89 -27.41
CA ASP A 197 -14.07 -11.83 -27.55
C ASP A 197 -12.93 -11.11 -28.27
N LEU A 198 -11.78 -10.94 -27.60
CA LEU A 198 -10.56 -10.40 -28.20
C LEU A 198 -9.76 -11.46 -29.01
N ALA A 199 -10.44 -12.46 -29.57
CA ALA A 199 -9.80 -13.46 -30.46
C ALA A 199 -9.35 -12.87 -31.82
N TRP A 200 -9.48 -11.57 -32.04
CA TRP A 200 -9.07 -10.87 -33.25
C TRP A 200 -8.57 -9.44 -32.96
N ILE A 201 -7.41 -9.33 -32.32
CA ILE A 201 -6.36 -8.32 -32.62
C ILE A 201 -5.03 -9.04 -32.66
#